data_AF-A0A482Y4P5-F1
#
_entry.id   AF-A0A482Y4P5-F1
#
_cell.length_a   1.000
_cell.length_b   1.000
_cell.length_c   1.000
_cell.angle_alpha   90.00
_cell.angle_beta   90.00
_cell.angle_gamma   90.00
#
_symmetry.space_group_name_H-M   'P 1'
#
loop_
_entity.id
_entity.type
_entity.pdbx_description
1 polymer ?
#
loop_
_entity_poly.entity_id
_entity_poly.type
_entity_poly.pdbx_seq_one_letter_code
_entity_poly.pdbx_strand_id
1 'polypeptide(L)'
;MNSSMERADLGTDYRQQNPWWETDDVSASNRYHKERRSDYQYKLDSVRSSRFAIIAGAAGSGKTTILHQIAYDLVEEDSVPSQNVMYLPLGNPRFQVGSNVIRDAVDIFATYYWRRDADPSEGYVLVDDAHASNSWSKQVRWCLEQFDDLTVAVTLPTLDRADTGAIEDLGIEIASDLLLPPKFYDVVTESSRIELEKEKAHKMRDALESAADTGDLAPLQSTIDAIESSLDSTSALKRSVLDYFRGTERDADIDDVAHSLESTIYRDVPRYQQFEDRSDLYALCAIAAMNPGTTLSLKDLSGVLECDRRTLQRYIDILEDFFILTPSYQYEYKRRRSVRLYLRDPLLVGSLADLDLSGILDPDAERQLTATVVFDHLKRLAFYYQGGNPSVHFWESSGERVDFVIETGDGNPLPIVAQDASRDRSPADSIQAFCDEHDCEFGVAVARDVEPSIEEEMATLPLWLFLLVI
;
A
#
# COMPACT_ATOMS: atom_id res chain seq x y z
N MET A 1 26.64 37.60 31.43
CA MET A 1 26.48 37.46 29.97
C MET A 1 26.50 35.99 29.64
N ASN A 2 25.34 35.34 29.70
CA ASN A 2 25.09 34.06 29.07
C ASN A 2 23.85 34.31 28.22
N SER A 3 24.07 34.46 26.92
CA SER A 3 22.98 34.55 25.94
C SER A 3 22.32 33.17 25.93
N SER A 4 21.09 33.09 26.43
CA SER A 4 20.20 31.99 26.07
C SER A 4 19.98 32.09 24.56
N MET A 5 20.57 31.19 23.79
CA MET A 5 20.14 30.97 22.41
C MET A 5 18.64 30.67 22.43
N GLU A 6 17.82 31.59 21.93
CA GLU A 6 16.41 31.33 21.70
C GLU A 6 16.29 30.25 20.61
N ARG A 7 15.30 29.34 20.72
CA ARG A 7 15.07 28.24 19.76
C ARG A 7 15.05 28.69 18.30
N ALA A 8 14.72 29.97 18.05
CA ALA A 8 14.73 30.60 16.73
C ALA A 8 16.11 30.61 16.04
N ASP A 9 17.21 30.66 16.80
CA ASP A 9 18.58 30.75 16.24
C ASP A 9 19.20 29.39 15.85
N LEU A 10 18.57 28.28 16.20
CA LEU A 10 18.93 26.93 15.73
C LEU A 10 18.07 26.53 14.50
N GLY A 11 17.49 27.54 13.85
CA GLY A 11 16.20 27.57 13.17
C GLY A 11 15.81 26.40 12.29
N THR A 12 14.67 25.78 12.65
CA THR A 12 13.81 25.04 11.74
C THR A 12 13.27 26.01 10.67
N ASP A 13 13.86 26.00 9.47
CA ASP A 13 13.42 26.86 8.37
C ASP A 13 12.22 26.23 7.65
N TYR A 14 11.01 26.64 8.06
CA TYR A 14 9.77 26.20 7.43
C TYR A 14 9.65 26.66 5.97
N ARG A 15 10.25 27.80 5.58
CA ARG A 15 10.15 28.31 4.20
C ARG A 15 10.86 27.39 3.22
N GLN A 16 11.97 26.80 3.63
CA GLN A 16 12.68 25.82 2.79
C GLN A 16 11.79 24.61 2.43
N GLN A 17 10.86 24.23 3.31
CA GLN A 17 9.93 23.12 3.07
C GLN A 17 8.62 23.57 2.40
N ASN A 18 8.42 24.88 2.30
CA ASN A 18 7.21 25.52 1.76
C ASN A 18 7.61 26.62 0.76
N PRO A 19 8.35 26.29 -0.31
CA PRO A 19 8.84 27.29 -1.27
C PRO A 19 7.71 28.12 -1.90
N TRP A 20 6.52 27.52 -2.02
CA TRP A 20 5.32 28.17 -2.54
C TRP A 20 4.87 29.38 -1.71
N TRP A 21 5.27 29.51 -0.45
CA TRP A 21 4.97 30.72 0.33
C TRP A 21 5.58 31.99 -0.28
N GLU A 22 6.66 31.85 -1.06
CA GLU A 22 7.32 32.96 -1.76
C GLU A 22 7.12 32.89 -3.28
N THR A 23 7.01 31.68 -3.86
CA THR A 23 6.89 31.50 -5.32
C THR A 23 5.45 31.48 -5.84
N ASP A 24 4.47 31.26 -4.96
CA ASP A 24 3.08 30.94 -5.32
C ASP A 24 2.97 29.75 -6.29
N ASP A 25 3.94 28.83 -6.26
CA ASP A 25 4.00 27.65 -7.14
C ASP A 25 4.49 26.43 -6.35
N VAL A 26 3.61 25.46 -6.11
CA VAL A 26 3.92 24.22 -5.39
C VAL A 26 4.79 23.27 -6.21
N SER A 27 4.73 23.35 -7.55
CA SER A 27 5.55 22.53 -8.44
C SER A 27 7.05 22.83 -8.37
N ALA A 28 7.41 23.96 -7.74
CA ALA A 28 8.80 24.28 -7.39
C ALA A 28 9.39 23.34 -6.32
N SER A 29 8.56 22.61 -5.58
CA SER A 29 9.01 21.58 -4.63
C SER A 29 9.53 20.36 -5.38
N ASN A 30 10.72 19.88 -5.01
CA ASN A 30 11.29 18.65 -5.56
C ASN A 30 10.54 17.36 -5.18
N ARG A 31 9.50 17.47 -4.33
CA ARG A 31 8.64 16.36 -3.90
C ARG A 31 7.30 16.32 -4.63
N TYR A 32 7.04 17.31 -5.49
CA TYR A 32 5.84 17.33 -6.31
C TYR A 32 6.04 16.50 -7.58
N HIS A 33 5.09 15.61 -7.84
CA HIS A 33 4.98 14.83 -9.06
C HIS A 33 3.59 15.04 -9.65
N LYS A 34 3.51 15.24 -10.97
CA LYS A 34 2.25 15.60 -11.63
C LYS A 34 1.34 14.39 -11.81
N GLU A 35 1.94 13.23 -12.02
CA GLU A 35 1.29 11.96 -12.26
C GLU A 35 0.54 11.49 -11.00
N ARG A 36 -0.73 11.13 -11.15
CA ARG A 36 -1.63 10.81 -10.03
C ARG A 36 -2.11 9.38 -10.12
N ARG A 37 -1.93 8.66 -9.02
CA ARG A 37 -2.50 7.33 -8.81
C ARG A 37 -4.02 7.33 -8.81
N SER A 38 -4.58 6.16 -9.12
CA SER A 38 -6.01 5.96 -9.33
C SER A 38 -6.90 6.30 -8.12
N ASP A 39 -6.34 6.31 -6.92
CA ASP A 39 -7.05 6.54 -5.67
C ASP A 39 -6.80 7.94 -5.09
N TYR A 40 -6.02 8.81 -5.76
CA TYR A 40 -5.65 10.17 -5.30
C TYR A 40 -6.86 11.04 -4.94
N GLN A 41 -7.89 11.04 -5.81
CA GLN A 41 -9.04 11.94 -5.65
C GLN A 41 -9.73 11.76 -4.29
N TYR A 42 -9.84 10.53 -3.80
CA TYR A 42 -10.46 10.24 -2.51
C TYR A 42 -9.67 10.86 -1.33
N LYS A 43 -8.33 10.95 -1.43
CA LYS A 43 -7.48 11.58 -0.41
C LYS A 43 -7.67 13.09 -0.42
N LEU A 44 -7.74 13.69 -1.61
CA LEU A 44 -8.01 15.11 -1.76
C LEU A 44 -9.39 15.48 -1.22
N ASP A 45 -10.42 14.71 -1.58
CA ASP A 45 -11.79 14.92 -1.11
C ASP A 45 -11.87 14.79 0.42
N SER A 46 -11.12 13.86 1.02
CA SER A 46 -11.01 13.71 2.48
C SER A 46 -10.44 14.97 3.14
N VAL A 47 -9.40 15.57 2.57
CA VAL A 47 -8.82 16.84 3.08
C VAL A 47 -9.75 18.02 2.85
N ARG A 48 -10.50 18.05 1.75
CA ARG A 48 -11.45 19.13 1.44
C ARG A 48 -12.71 19.08 2.31
N SER A 49 -13.19 17.89 2.63
CA SER A 49 -14.48 17.69 3.30
C SER A 49 -14.39 17.57 4.82
N SER A 50 -13.20 17.26 5.37
CA SER A 50 -13.00 17.04 6.80
C SER A 50 -11.98 18.02 7.39
N ARG A 51 -12.19 18.42 8.65
CA ARG A 51 -11.20 19.22 9.40
C ARG A 51 -9.96 18.41 9.80
N PHE A 52 -10.08 17.09 9.80
CA PHE A 52 -8.96 16.19 10.09
C PHE A 52 -8.99 14.99 9.16
N ALA A 53 -7.86 14.76 8.48
CA ALA A 53 -7.68 13.65 7.55
C ALA A 53 -6.41 12.85 7.89
N ILE A 54 -6.49 11.54 7.77
CA ILE A 54 -5.38 10.60 7.98
C ILE A 54 -5.11 9.86 6.67
N ILE A 55 -3.86 9.89 6.22
CA ILE A 55 -3.36 9.08 5.10
C ILE A 55 -2.35 8.09 5.68
N ALA A 56 -2.78 6.86 5.95
CA ALA A 56 -1.92 5.82 6.50
C ALA A 56 -1.38 4.89 5.41
N GLY A 57 -0.26 4.21 5.63
CA GLY A 57 0.22 3.18 4.70
C GLY A 57 1.70 2.88 4.81
N ALA A 58 2.15 1.82 4.13
CA ALA A 58 3.53 1.34 4.15
C ALA A 58 4.56 2.45 3.88
N ALA A 59 5.78 2.32 4.41
CA ALA A 59 6.88 3.17 3.98
C ALA A 59 7.10 3.03 2.46
N GLY A 60 7.37 4.15 1.76
CA GLY A 60 7.52 4.15 0.30
C GLY A 60 6.21 4.07 -0.51
N SER A 61 5.03 4.04 0.11
CA SER A 61 3.73 3.99 -0.62
C SER A 61 3.33 5.28 -1.36
N GLY A 62 4.10 6.36 -1.22
CA GLY A 62 3.83 7.66 -1.86
C GLY A 62 3.07 8.68 -0.99
N LYS A 63 3.00 8.49 0.34
CA LYS A 63 2.29 9.39 1.26
C LYS A 63 2.75 10.86 1.14
N THR A 64 4.06 11.09 1.16
CA THR A 64 4.65 12.43 1.00
C THR A 64 4.29 13.05 -0.35
N THR A 65 4.31 12.26 -1.43
CA THR A 65 3.92 12.70 -2.78
C THR A 65 2.47 13.14 -2.81
N ILE A 66 1.55 12.37 -2.21
CA ILE A 66 0.14 12.75 -2.10
C ILE A 66 -0.03 14.07 -1.34
N LEU A 67 0.68 14.29 -0.23
CA LEU A 67 0.58 15.57 0.48
C LEU A 67 0.99 16.74 -0.41
N HIS A 68 2.02 16.61 -1.24
CA HIS A 68 2.44 17.69 -2.15
C HIS A 68 1.46 17.88 -3.32
N GLN A 69 0.85 16.81 -3.80
CA GLN A 69 -0.21 16.89 -4.81
C GLN A 69 -1.46 17.59 -4.24
N ILE A 70 -1.83 17.28 -3.00
CA ILE A 70 -2.93 17.96 -2.29
C ILE A 70 -2.58 19.43 -2.09
N ALA A 71 -1.36 19.76 -1.67
CA ALA A 71 -0.92 21.15 -1.57
C ALA A 71 -1.04 21.89 -2.91
N TYR A 72 -0.64 21.23 -4.01
CA TYR A 72 -0.77 21.78 -5.35
C TYR A 72 -2.24 22.05 -5.71
N ASP A 73 -3.15 21.10 -5.51
CA ASP A 73 -4.57 21.28 -5.84
C ASP A 73 -5.26 22.32 -4.96
N LEU A 74 -4.90 22.40 -3.68
CA LEU A 74 -5.40 23.45 -2.81
C LEU A 74 -5.02 24.84 -3.35
N VAL A 75 -3.77 25.01 -3.79
CA VAL A 75 -3.27 26.31 -4.27
C VAL A 75 -3.77 26.64 -5.68
N GLU A 76 -3.65 25.70 -6.62
CA GLU A 76 -3.88 25.95 -8.05
C GLU A 76 -5.35 25.77 -8.45
N GLU A 77 -6.01 24.73 -7.96
CA GLU A 77 -7.39 24.40 -8.35
C GLU A 77 -8.41 25.06 -7.42
N ASP A 78 -8.15 25.03 -6.10
CA ASP A 78 -9.05 25.61 -5.09
C ASP A 78 -8.77 27.09 -4.80
N SER A 79 -7.72 27.66 -5.44
CA SER A 79 -7.31 29.06 -5.28
C SER A 79 -7.00 29.45 -3.82
N VAL A 80 -6.65 28.49 -2.97
CA VAL A 80 -6.21 28.76 -1.60
C VAL A 80 -4.89 29.56 -1.66
N PRO A 81 -4.77 30.68 -0.93
CA PRO A 81 -3.50 31.41 -0.88
C PRO A 81 -2.36 30.47 -0.52
N SER A 82 -1.25 30.52 -1.25
CA SER A 82 -0.11 29.63 -1.03
C SER A 82 0.38 29.66 0.44
N GLN A 83 0.34 30.83 1.08
CA GLN A 83 0.73 31.04 2.48
C GLN A 83 -0.28 30.46 3.49
N ASN A 84 -1.45 30.00 3.04
CA ASN A 84 -2.44 29.31 3.86
C ASN A 84 -2.27 27.77 3.82
N VAL A 85 -1.29 27.25 3.07
CA VAL A 85 -0.97 25.82 3.02
C VAL A 85 0.42 25.59 3.59
N MET A 86 0.52 24.84 4.68
CA MET A 86 1.79 24.47 5.33
C MET A 86 2.03 22.97 5.22
N TYR A 87 3.22 22.59 4.78
CA TYR A 87 3.78 21.26 4.87
C TYR A 87 4.81 21.20 6.01
N LEU A 88 4.70 20.16 6.84
CA LEU A 88 5.55 19.93 8.03
C LEU A 88 6.16 18.52 7.99
N PRO A 89 7.45 18.38 7.61
CA PRO A 89 8.11 17.08 7.48
C PRO A 89 8.70 16.58 8.79
N LEU A 90 7.89 15.93 9.64
CA LEU A 90 8.40 15.39 10.91
C LEU A 90 9.29 14.17 10.73
N GLY A 91 9.35 13.55 9.54
CA GLY A 91 10.37 12.54 9.22
C GLY A 91 11.81 13.08 9.29
N ASN A 92 12.00 14.40 9.16
CA ASN A 92 13.29 15.06 9.29
C ASN A 92 13.58 15.44 10.75
N PRO A 93 14.67 14.94 11.38
CA PRO A 93 15.00 15.22 12.78
C PRO A 93 15.10 16.71 13.14
N ARG A 94 15.36 17.61 12.18
CA ARG A 94 15.39 19.07 12.40
C ARG A 94 14.03 19.64 12.82
N PHE A 95 12.94 18.97 12.48
CA PHE A 95 11.57 19.35 12.83
C PHE A 95 11.06 18.61 14.08
N GLN A 96 11.88 17.74 14.68
CA GLN A 96 11.54 16.97 15.90
C GLN A 96 12.15 17.56 17.18
N VAL A 97 12.83 18.71 17.10
CA VAL A 97 13.52 19.31 18.25
C VAL A 97 12.52 20.00 19.18
N GLY A 98 12.10 19.29 20.23
CA GLY A 98 11.18 19.83 21.24
C GLY A 98 10.08 18.83 21.61
N SER A 99 9.18 19.23 22.51
CA SER A 99 8.09 18.37 22.98
C SER A 99 6.74 18.66 22.30
N ASN A 100 6.57 19.85 21.72
CA ASN A 100 5.29 20.34 21.17
C ASN A 100 5.47 20.79 19.70
N VAL A 101 6.27 20.08 18.93
CA VAL A 101 6.74 20.55 17.61
C VAL A 101 5.62 20.84 16.61
N ILE A 102 4.50 20.11 16.62
CA ILE A 102 3.34 20.38 15.75
C ILE A 102 2.67 21.66 16.20
N ARG A 103 2.37 21.77 17.50
CA ARG A 103 1.74 22.96 18.07
C ARG A 103 2.58 24.21 17.82
N ASP A 104 3.87 24.16 18.16
CA ASP A 104 4.80 25.28 18.02
C ASP A 104 4.89 25.71 16.53
N ALA A 105 4.89 24.75 15.60
CA ALA A 105 4.90 25.02 14.16
C ALA A 105 3.60 25.67 13.67
N VAL A 106 2.43 25.16 14.10
CA VAL A 106 1.12 25.72 13.73
C VAL A 106 0.93 27.11 14.33
N ASP A 107 1.42 27.37 15.54
CA ASP A 107 1.38 28.71 16.15
C ASP A 107 2.20 29.72 15.35
N ILE A 108 3.40 29.34 14.91
CA ILE A 108 4.24 30.17 14.04
C ILE A 108 3.54 30.42 12.70
N PHE A 109 2.99 29.36 12.09
CA PHE A 109 2.25 29.45 10.85
C PHE A 109 1.06 30.42 10.95
N ALA A 110 0.21 30.24 11.96
CA ALA A 110 -0.96 31.07 12.21
C ALA A 110 -0.60 32.53 12.52
N THR A 111 0.56 32.78 13.14
CA THR A 111 0.99 34.13 13.53
C THR A 111 1.63 34.90 12.36
N TYR A 112 2.43 34.23 11.53
CA TYR A 112 3.33 34.91 10.59
C TYR A 112 3.04 34.67 9.11
N TYR A 113 2.31 33.61 8.75
CA TYR A 113 2.15 33.20 7.35
C TYR A 113 0.68 33.12 6.93
N TRP A 114 -0.17 32.51 7.76
CA TRP A 114 -1.59 32.29 7.45
C TRP A 114 -2.35 33.61 7.28
N ARG A 115 -2.78 33.88 6.05
CA ARG A 115 -3.58 35.05 5.67
C ARG A 115 -5.07 34.79 5.90
N ARG A 116 -5.55 35.10 7.10
CA ARG A 116 -6.96 34.96 7.49
C ARG A 116 -7.89 36.03 6.90
N ASP A 117 -7.32 37.06 6.30
CA ASP A 117 -8.02 38.13 5.60
C ASP A 117 -8.20 37.85 4.10
N ALA A 118 -7.66 36.74 3.60
CA ALA A 118 -7.82 36.29 2.22
C ALA A 118 -9.15 35.52 2.01
N ASP A 119 -9.49 35.26 0.75
CA ASP A 119 -10.63 34.45 0.32
C ASP A 119 -10.13 33.39 -0.67
N PRO A 120 -10.17 32.07 -0.34
CA PRO A 120 -10.59 31.51 0.95
C PRO A 120 -9.64 31.87 2.11
N SER A 121 -10.18 31.87 3.34
CA SER A 121 -9.45 32.26 4.57
C SER A 121 -8.90 31.06 5.34
N GLU A 122 -9.38 29.87 4.99
CA GLU A 122 -9.08 28.58 5.59
C GLU A 122 -7.58 28.28 5.54
N GLY A 123 -7.09 27.58 6.56
CA GLY A 123 -5.70 27.16 6.67
C GLY A 123 -5.58 25.65 6.60
N TYR A 124 -4.53 25.18 5.94
CA TYR A 124 -4.24 23.75 5.77
C TYR A 124 -2.85 23.44 6.31
N VAL A 125 -2.75 22.44 7.19
CA VAL A 125 -1.47 21.93 7.69
C VAL A 125 -1.33 20.45 7.39
N LEU A 126 -0.37 20.12 6.52
CA LEU A 126 -0.03 18.79 6.04
C LEU A 126 1.18 18.27 6.83
N VAL A 127 0.93 17.47 7.85
CA VAL A 127 1.96 16.92 8.75
C VAL A 127 2.41 15.54 8.27
N ASP A 128 3.65 15.46 7.79
CA ASP A 128 4.23 14.21 7.33
C ASP A 128 4.93 13.46 8.47
N ASP A 129 4.73 12.14 8.55
CA ASP A 129 5.20 11.24 9.61
C ASP A 129 4.80 11.74 11.00
N ALA A 130 3.50 11.98 11.22
CA ALA A 130 3.00 12.56 12.48
C ALA A 130 3.44 11.76 13.72
N HIS A 131 3.54 10.44 13.60
CA HIS A 131 4.01 9.53 14.65
C HIS A 131 5.46 9.78 15.09
N ALA A 132 6.25 10.54 14.32
CA ALA A 132 7.58 10.94 14.72
C ALA A 132 7.58 11.92 15.91
N SER A 133 6.46 12.62 16.15
CA SER A 133 6.27 13.49 17.31
C SER A 133 5.56 12.76 18.45
N ASN A 134 6.11 12.87 19.66
CA ASN A 134 5.47 12.33 20.85
C ASN A 134 4.14 13.06 21.12
N SER A 135 3.09 12.33 21.47
CA SER A 135 1.75 12.91 21.72
C SER A 135 1.24 13.75 20.55
N TRP A 136 1.57 13.39 19.30
CA TRP A 136 1.18 14.12 18.10
C TRP A 136 -0.34 14.39 18.05
N SER A 137 -1.16 13.41 18.43
CA SER A 137 -2.61 13.53 18.37
C SER A 137 -3.17 14.56 19.35
N LYS A 138 -2.56 14.68 20.54
CA LYS A 138 -2.90 15.75 21.51
C LYS A 138 -2.49 17.12 21.00
N GLN A 139 -1.39 17.21 20.27
CA GLN A 139 -0.96 18.48 19.65
C GLN A 139 -1.91 18.87 18.51
N VAL A 140 -2.27 17.94 17.64
CA VAL A 140 -3.26 18.16 16.56
C VAL A 140 -4.61 18.55 17.14
N ARG A 141 -5.10 17.83 18.16
CA ARG A 141 -6.32 18.18 18.90
C ARG A 141 -6.28 19.63 19.37
N TRP A 142 -5.19 20.04 20.01
CA TRP A 142 -5.01 21.42 20.48
C TRP A 142 -5.12 22.42 19.32
N CYS A 143 -4.45 22.17 18.19
CA CYS A 143 -4.51 23.04 17.02
C CYS A 143 -5.95 23.20 16.49
N LEU A 144 -6.69 22.10 16.38
CA LEU A 144 -8.07 22.09 15.90
C LEU A 144 -9.04 22.79 16.88
N GLU A 145 -8.78 22.71 18.19
CA GLU A 145 -9.54 23.46 19.22
C GLU A 145 -9.22 24.97 19.21
N GLN A 146 -8.00 25.37 18.84
CA GLN A 146 -7.61 26.79 18.80
C GLN A 146 -8.07 27.51 17.53
N PHE A 147 -8.18 26.78 16.42
CA PHE A 147 -8.37 27.37 15.10
C PHE A 147 -9.51 26.68 14.36
N ASP A 148 -10.70 27.28 14.41
CA ASP A 148 -11.92 26.71 13.83
C ASP A 148 -11.85 26.51 12.31
N ASP A 149 -11.10 27.37 11.61
CA ASP A 149 -10.92 27.35 10.14
C ASP A 149 -9.64 26.61 9.71
N LEU A 150 -9.07 25.78 10.59
CA LEU A 150 -7.92 24.94 10.31
C LEU A 150 -8.36 23.52 9.93
N THR A 151 -7.81 23.04 8.82
CA THR A 151 -7.77 21.64 8.44
C THR A 151 -6.37 21.06 8.63
N VAL A 152 -6.28 19.88 9.24
CA VAL A 152 -5.00 19.16 9.42
C VAL A 152 -5.06 17.81 8.72
N ALA A 153 -4.11 17.55 7.83
CA ALA A 153 -3.90 16.22 7.25
C ALA A 153 -2.61 15.62 7.83
N VAL A 154 -2.65 14.36 8.25
CA VAL A 154 -1.48 13.65 8.78
C VAL A 154 -1.17 12.41 7.96
N THR A 155 0.12 12.07 7.82
CA THR A 155 0.53 10.75 7.33
C THR A 155 0.98 9.85 8.48
N LEU A 156 0.66 8.56 8.35
CA LEU A 156 1.01 7.53 9.34
C LEU A 156 1.46 6.24 8.64
N PRO A 157 2.23 5.37 9.31
CA PRO A 157 2.61 4.07 8.76
C PRO A 157 1.46 3.05 8.80
N THR A 158 0.50 3.19 9.73
CA THR A 158 -0.61 2.26 9.95
C THR A 158 -1.79 2.96 10.64
N LEU A 159 -3.01 2.48 10.41
CA LEU A 159 -4.22 2.94 11.11
C LEU A 159 -4.44 2.22 12.44
N ASP A 160 -4.31 0.89 12.46
CA ASP A 160 -4.70 0.05 13.61
C ASP A 160 -3.87 0.31 14.86
N ARG A 161 -2.72 0.97 14.71
CA ARG A 161 -1.85 1.36 15.82
C ARG A 161 -1.80 2.86 16.05
N ALA A 162 -2.53 3.66 15.28
CA ALA A 162 -2.54 5.11 15.44
C ALA A 162 -3.17 5.51 16.79
N ASP A 163 -2.53 6.44 17.50
CA ASP A 163 -3.07 7.02 18.74
C ASP A 163 -4.01 8.20 18.43
N THR A 164 -5.15 7.94 17.79
CA THR A 164 -6.11 8.98 17.33
C THR A 164 -7.15 9.38 18.38
N GLY A 165 -7.26 8.65 19.49
CA GLY A 165 -8.36 8.83 20.47
C GLY A 165 -8.49 10.26 21.01
N ALA A 166 -7.38 11.00 21.16
CA ALA A 166 -7.44 12.38 21.61
C ALA A 166 -8.20 13.32 20.64
N ILE A 167 -8.22 13.00 19.35
CA ILE A 167 -8.89 13.80 18.31
C ILE A 167 -10.35 13.36 18.17
N GLU A 168 -10.63 12.06 18.28
CA GLU A 168 -11.98 11.48 18.26
C GLU A 168 -12.90 12.12 19.32
N ASP A 169 -12.35 12.43 20.49
CA ASP A 169 -13.02 13.15 21.57
C ASP A 169 -13.60 14.52 21.16
N LEU A 170 -13.13 15.13 20.06
CA LEU A 170 -13.66 16.41 19.56
C LEU A 170 -15.00 16.27 18.85
N GLY A 171 -15.41 15.04 18.51
CA GLY A 171 -16.64 14.79 17.75
C GLY A 171 -16.59 15.33 16.32
N ILE A 172 -15.39 15.57 15.78
CA ILE A 172 -15.20 15.90 14.37
C ILE A 172 -15.19 14.62 13.54
N GLU A 173 -15.66 14.71 12.30
CA GLU A 173 -15.52 13.63 11.34
C GLU A 173 -14.03 13.41 11.04
N ILE A 174 -13.58 12.16 11.18
CA ILE A 174 -12.21 11.75 10.86
C ILE A 174 -12.27 10.97 9.56
N ALA A 175 -11.77 11.59 8.49
CA ALA A 175 -11.53 10.87 7.25
C ALA A 175 -10.22 10.10 7.37
N SER A 176 -10.29 8.77 7.39
CA SER A 176 -9.12 7.90 7.35
C SER A 176 -9.05 7.14 6.04
N ASP A 177 -7.90 7.19 5.38
CA ASP A 177 -7.66 6.44 4.16
C ASP A 177 -6.36 5.63 4.24
N LEU A 178 -6.35 4.50 3.55
CA LEU A 178 -5.21 3.60 3.42
C LEU A 178 -4.56 3.74 2.06
N LEU A 179 -3.27 4.09 2.08
CA LEU A 179 -2.39 4.15 0.94
C LEU A 179 -1.52 2.90 0.85
N LEU A 180 -1.97 1.95 0.05
CA LEU A 180 -1.15 0.79 -0.33
C LEU A 180 -0.08 1.20 -1.34
N PRO A 181 1.01 0.41 -1.48
CA PRO A 181 1.98 0.60 -2.57
C PRO A 181 1.29 0.77 -3.94
N PRO A 182 1.88 1.50 -4.90
CA PRO A 182 1.30 1.64 -6.23
C PRO A 182 1.06 0.27 -6.86
N LYS A 183 -0.17 0.03 -7.34
CA LYS A 183 -0.50 -1.22 -8.07
C LYS A 183 -0.10 -1.12 -9.53
N PHE A 184 -0.13 -2.23 -10.24
CA PHE A 184 0.29 -2.26 -11.65
C PHE A 184 -0.50 -1.27 -12.52
N TYR A 185 -1.81 -1.15 -12.28
CA TYR A 185 -2.67 -0.15 -12.94
C TYR A 185 -2.14 1.29 -12.79
N ASP A 186 -1.70 1.68 -11.59
CA ASP A 186 -1.17 3.04 -11.36
C ASP A 186 0.12 3.24 -12.17
N VAL A 187 1.04 2.27 -12.13
CA VAL A 187 2.34 2.37 -12.82
C VAL A 187 2.18 2.51 -14.35
N VAL A 188 1.25 1.77 -14.96
CA VAL A 188 1.04 1.85 -16.42
C VAL A 188 0.26 3.09 -16.87
N THR A 189 -0.60 3.63 -16.00
CA THR A 189 -1.39 4.84 -16.31
C THR A 189 -0.59 6.11 -16.04
N GLU A 190 0.20 6.17 -14.96
CA GLU A 190 1.10 7.29 -14.65
C GLU A 190 2.17 7.48 -15.73
N SER A 191 2.74 6.39 -16.24
CA SER A 191 3.70 6.44 -17.35
C SER A 191 3.06 6.79 -18.70
N SER A 192 1.76 7.09 -18.75
CA SER A 192 0.98 7.41 -19.96
C SER A 192 1.11 6.36 -21.07
N ARG A 193 1.45 5.12 -20.70
CA ARG A 193 1.63 4.02 -21.65
C ARG A 193 0.28 3.51 -22.14
N ILE A 194 -0.76 3.63 -21.30
CA ILE A 194 -2.09 3.03 -21.51
C ILE A 194 -3.18 3.91 -20.88
N GLU A 195 -4.27 4.11 -21.61
CA GLU A 195 -5.50 4.69 -21.10
C GLU A 195 -6.57 3.58 -20.98
N LEU A 196 -6.75 3.04 -19.77
CA LEU A 196 -7.86 2.13 -19.47
C LEU A 196 -8.85 2.82 -18.54
N GLU A 197 -10.10 2.97 -18.99
CA GLU A 197 -11.20 3.47 -18.16
C GLU A 197 -11.38 2.58 -16.92
N LYS A 198 -11.34 3.17 -15.72
CA LYS A 198 -11.50 2.45 -14.44
C LYS A 198 -12.76 1.59 -14.39
N GLU A 199 -13.83 2.04 -15.05
CA GLU A 199 -15.10 1.31 -15.12
C GLU A 199 -14.94 -0.09 -15.75
N LYS A 200 -14.04 -0.25 -16.74
CA LYS A 200 -13.77 -1.56 -17.34
C LYS A 200 -13.05 -2.50 -16.38
N ALA A 201 -12.09 -1.97 -15.62
CA ALA A 201 -11.41 -2.74 -14.57
C ALA A 201 -12.39 -3.17 -13.47
N HIS A 202 -13.31 -2.29 -13.04
CA HIS A 202 -14.35 -2.62 -12.06
C HIS A 202 -15.31 -3.69 -12.58
N LYS A 203 -15.79 -3.57 -13.82
CA LYS A 203 -16.63 -4.60 -14.46
C LYS A 203 -15.95 -5.96 -14.50
N MET A 204 -14.62 -6.01 -14.66
CA MET A 204 -13.88 -7.28 -14.64
C MET A 204 -13.88 -7.89 -13.24
N ARG A 205 -13.75 -7.08 -12.18
CA ARG A 205 -13.82 -7.55 -10.79
C ARG A 205 -15.21 -8.09 -10.46
N ASP A 206 -16.25 -7.36 -10.86
CA ASP A 206 -17.65 -7.77 -10.68
C ASP A 206 -17.95 -9.06 -11.46
N ALA A 207 -17.39 -9.20 -12.67
CA ALA A 207 -17.56 -10.41 -13.47
C ALA A 207 -16.82 -11.62 -12.89
N LEU A 208 -15.63 -11.43 -12.29
CA LEU A 208 -14.92 -12.49 -11.56
C LEU A 208 -15.71 -12.94 -10.32
N GLU A 209 -16.32 -12.00 -9.60
CA GLU A 209 -17.18 -12.30 -8.44
C GLU A 209 -18.43 -13.08 -8.86
N SER A 210 -19.15 -12.57 -9.86
CA SER A 210 -20.33 -13.23 -10.41
C SER A 210 -20.02 -14.63 -10.95
N ALA A 211 -18.85 -14.84 -11.56
CA ALA A 211 -18.42 -16.16 -12.03
C ALA A 211 -18.22 -17.12 -10.84
N ALA A 212 -17.57 -16.67 -9.77
CA ALA A 212 -17.38 -17.45 -8.54
C ALA A 212 -18.68 -17.75 -7.80
N ASP A 213 -19.65 -16.83 -7.84
CA ASP A 213 -20.92 -16.97 -7.12
C ASP A 213 -21.98 -17.80 -7.88
N THR A 214 -21.91 -17.82 -9.22
CA THR A 214 -23.01 -18.36 -10.05
C THR A 214 -22.59 -19.37 -11.11
N GLY A 215 -21.28 -19.49 -11.38
CA GLY A 215 -20.75 -20.25 -12.52
C GLY A 215 -21.04 -19.63 -13.90
N ASP A 216 -21.72 -18.47 -13.98
CA ASP A 216 -21.97 -17.79 -15.27
C ASP A 216 -20.72 -17.03 -15.75
N LEU A 217 -20.08 -17.56 -16.79
CA LEU A 217 -18.85 -17.01 -17.36
C LEU A 217 -19.09 -16.02 -18.50
N ALA A 218 -20.33 -15.84 -18.95
CA ALA A 218 -20.64 -14.94 -20.06
C ALA A 218 -20.30 -13.47 -19.78
N PRO A 219 -20.58 -12.90 -18.58
CA PRO A 219 -20.15 -11.55 -18.23
C PRO A 219 -18.63 -11.39 -18.22
N LEU A 220 -17.91 -12.43 -17.79
CA LEU A 220 -16.46 -12.45 -17.74
C LEU A 220 -15.87 -12.41 -19.15
N GLN A 221 -16.33 -13.30 -20.05
CA GLN A 221 -15.89 -13.30 -21.45
C GLN A 221 -16.15 -11.94 -22.11
N SER A 222 -17.35 -11.38 -21.94
CA SER A 222 -17.70 -10.09 -22.52
C SER A 222 -16.80 -8.95 -22.04
N THR A 223 -16.32 -9.02 -20.78
CA THR A 223 -15.46 -7.98 -20.22
C THR A 223 -14.02 -8.13 -20.69
N ILE A 224 -13.52 -9.36 -20.82
CA ILE A 224 -12.22 -9.65 -21.42
C ILE A 224 -12.18 -9.08 -22.85
N ASP A 225 -13.16 -9.41 -23.69
CA ASP A 225 -13.24 -8.92 -25.08
C ASP A 225 -13.30 -7.38 -25.14
N ALA A 226 -14.03 -6.75 -24.22
CA ALA A 226 -14.14 -5.29 -24.13
C ALA A 226 -12.84 -4.59 -23.72
N ILE A 227 -12.02 -5.24 -22.89
CA ILE A 227 -10.70 -4.74 -22.53
C ILE A 227 -9.74 -4.93 -23.70
N GLU A 228 -9.65 -6.13 -24.27
CA GLU A 228 -8.76 -6.43 -25.39
C GLU A 228 -9.01 -5.53 -26.59
N SER A 229 -10.27 -5.29 -26.94
CA SER A 229 -10.65 -4.40 -28.04
C SER A 229 -10.31 -2.93 -27.82
N SER A 230 -10.05 -2.52 -26.58
CA SER A 230 -9.64 -1.16 -26.23
C SER A 230 -8.13 -0.96 -26.13
N LEU A 231 -7.35 -2.03 -26.24
CA LEU A 231 -5.90 -1.97 -26.17
C LEU A 231 -5.32 -2.00 -27.59
N ASP A 232 -4.55 -0.96 -27.95
CA ASP A 232 -3.84 -0.91 -29.23
C ASP A 232 -2.79 -2.03 -29.36
N SER A 233 -2.14 -2.41 -28.26
CA SER A 233 -1.17 -3.50 -28.21
C SER A 233 -0.94 -4.04 -26.80
N THR A 234 -0.96 -5.36 -26.64
CA THR A 234 -0.61 -6.05 -25.38
C THR A 234 0.90 -6.15 -25.16
N SER A 235 1.74 -5.85 -26.16
CA SER A 235 3.21 -5.95 -26.03
C SER A 235 3.79 -4.93 -25.04
N ALA A 236 3.20 -3.72 -24.97
CA ALA A 236 3.61 -2.71 -23.99
C ALA A 236 3.25 -3.13 -22.56
N LEU A 237 2.09 -3.78 -22.37
CA LEU A 237 1.64 -4.35 -21.10
C LEU A 237 2.56 -5.46 -20.63
N LYS A 238 2.84 -6.44 -21.50
CA LYS A 238 3.75 -7.56 -21.21
C LYS A 238 5.13 -7.07 -20.73
N ARG A 239 5.67 -6.02 -21.37
CA ARG A 239 6.94 -5.37 -20.94
C ARG A 239 6.78 -4.60 -19.63
N SER A 240 5.68 -3.89 -19.45
CA SER A 240 5.46 -3.07 -18.25
C SER A 240 5.38 -3.92 -16.99
N VAL A 241 4.97 -5.18 -17.06
CA VAL A 241 5.02 -6.05 -15.86
C VAL A 241 6.47 -6.30 -15.41
N LEU A 242 7.45 -6.35 -16.32
CA LEU A 242 8.87 -6.40 -15.94
C LEU A 242 9.34 -5.08 -15.32
N ASP A 243 8.88 -3.95 -15.84
CA ASP A 243 9.16 -2.63 -15.24
C ASP A 243 8.54 -2.49 -13.85
N TYR A 244 7.36 -3.08 -13.65
CA TYR A 244 6.70 -3.13 -12.35
C TYR A 244 7.49 -3.96 -11.33
N PHE A 245 8.03 -5.11 -11.74
CA PHE A 245 8.94 -5.90 -10.89
C PHE A 245 10.21 -5.12 -10.50
N ARG A 246 10.71 -4.28 -11.41
CA ARG A 246 11.92 -3.49 -11.23
C ARG A 246 11.71 -2.17 -10.50
N GLY A 247 10.47 -1.73 -10.34
CA GLY A 247 10.16 -0.38 -9.89
C GLY A 247 10.71 0.69 -10.82
N THR A 248 10.79 0.46 -12.15
CA THR A 248 11.39 1.41 -13.12
C THR A 248 10.80 2.82 -13.05
N GLU A 249 9.51 2.93 -12.70
CA GLU A 249 8.78 4.19 -12.60
C GLU A 249 8.73 4.74 -11.15
N ARG A 250 9.49 4.16 -10.22
CA ARG A 250 9.55 4.61 -8.82
C ARG A 250 10.83 5.42 -8.60
N ASP A 251 10.73 6.47 -7.80
CA ASP A 251 11.89 7.29 -7.38
C ASP A 251 12.85 6.57 -6.41
N ALA A 252 12.53 5.35 -6.00
CA ALA A 252 13.30 4.56 -5.05
C ALA A 252 13.84 3.30 -5.71
N ASP A 253 15.13 3.02 -5.53
CA ASP A 253 15.75 1.77 -5.97
C ASP A 253 15.70 0.66 -4.91
N ILE A 254 16.32 -0.48 -5.21
CA ILE A 254 16.35 -1.67 -4.35
C ILE A 254 17.04 -1.38 -3.00
N ASP A 255 18.07 -0.53 -2.98
CA ASP A 255 18.83 -0.19 -1.77
C ASP A 255 18.04 0.78 -0.88
N ASP A 256 17.33 1.72 -1.51
CA ASP A 256 16.43 2.66 -0.82
C ASP A 256 15.30 1.92 -0.10
N VAL A 257 14.72 0.91 -0.76
CA VAL A 257 13.61 0.12 -0.21
C VAL A 257 14.04 -0.72 0.99
N ALA A 258 15.24 -1.32 0.98
CA ALA A 258 15.78 -1.99 2.16
C ALA A 258 16.08 -1.03 3.32
N HIS A 259 16.72 0.12 3.05
CA HIS A 259 16.97 1.14 4.08
C HIS A 259 15.66 1.68 4.68
N SER A 260 14.63 1.83 3.86
CA SER A 260 13.28 2.23 4.29
C SER A 260 12.65 1.17 5.19
N LEU A 261 12.79 -0.12 4.86
CA LEU A 261 12.35 -1.22 5.71
C LEU A 261 13.09 -1.22 7.06
N GLU A 262 14.42 -1.12 7.04
CA GLU A 262 15.21 -1.05 8.27
C GLU A 262 14.78 0.13 9.13
N SER A 263 14.65 1.32 8.54
CA SER A 263 14.16 2.50 9.24
C SER A 263 12.79 2.25 9.87
N THR A 264 11.87 1.64 9.13
CA THR A 264 10.54 1.30 9.66
C THR A 264 10.63 0.37 10.86
N ILE A 265 11.39 -0.73 10.76
CA ILE A 265 11.53 -1.75 11.82
C ILE A 265 12.26 -1.20 13.05
N TYR A 266 13.35 -0.46 12.87
CA TYR A 266 14.22 -0.04 13.97
C TYR A 266 13.81 1.31 14.57
N ARG A 267 13.07 2.16 13.86
CA ARG A 267 12.67 3.50 14.29
C ARG A 267 11.16 3.62 14.52
N ASP A 268 10.34 3.14 13.59
CA ASP A 268 8.89 3.42 13.60
C ASP A 268 8.10 2.39 14.41
N VAL A 269 8.34 1.09 14.18
CA VAL A 269 7.69 0.01 14.95
C VAL A 269 7.84 0.17 16.48
N PRO A 270 9.01 0.52 17.06
CA PRO A 270 9.18 0.72 18.50
C PRO A 270 8.31 1.80 19.12
N ARG A 271 7.79 2.74 18.32
CA ARG A 271 6.89 3.79 18.80
C ARG A 271 5.51 3.26 19.15
N TYR A 272 5.13 2.11 18.58
CA TYR A 272 3.82 1.51 18.76
C TYR A 272 3.86 0.29 19.68
N GLN A 273 4.98 -0.44 19.74
CA GLN A 273 5.08 -1.65 20.55
C GLN A 273 6.51 -1.88 21.09
N GLN A 274 6.58 -2.48 22.29
CA GLN A 274 7.84 -2.95 22.88
C GLN A 274 8.12 -4.41 22.50
N PHE A 275 9.27 -4.72 21.94
CA PHE A 275 9.67 -6.08 21.55
C PHE A 275 11.09 -6.40 22.03
N GLU A 276 11.39 -7.70 22.16
CA GLU A 276 12.62 -8.21 22.78
C GLU A 276 13.82 -8.09 21.83
N ASP A 277 13.71 -8.61 20.61
CA ASP A 277 14.76 -8.51 19.58
C ASP A 277 14.19 -7.92 18.28
N ARG A 278 14.85 -6.88 17.78
CA ARG A 278 14.44 -6.18 16.56
C ARG A 278 14.94 -6.86 15.29
N SER A 279 16.02 -7.62 15.40
CA SER A 279 16.64 -8.31 14.28
C SER A 279 15.73 -9.44 13.75
N ASP A 280 14.89 -10.02 14.61
CA ASP A 280 13.94 -11.08 14.23
C ASP A 280 12.89 -10.60 13.20
N LEU A 281 12.39 -9.36 13.33
CA LEU A 281 11.43 -8.81 12.37
C LEU A 281 12.06 -8.69 10.98
N TYR A 282 13.30 -8.19 10.92
CA TYR A 282 14.03 -8.05 9.66
C TYR A 282 14.39 -9.42 9.08
N ALA A 283 14.83 -10.36 9.92
CA ALA A 283 15.12 -11.73 9.53
C ALA A 283 13.87 -12.45 8.98
N LEU A 284 12.70 -12.22 9.58
CA LEU A 284 11.43 -12.76 9.08
C LEU A 284 11.08 -12.20 7.69
N CYS A 285 11.33 -10.91 7.44
CA CYS A 285 11.18 -10.32 6.10
C CYS A 285 12.15 -10.97 5.09
N ALA A 286 13.41 -11.19 5.46
CA ALA A 286 14.38 -11.87 4.59
C ALA A 286 13.97 -13.32 4.30
N ILE A 287 13.52 -14.07 5.30
CA ILE A 287 12.98 -15.43 5.12
C ILE A 287 11.80 -15.41 4.15
N ALA A 288 10.88 -14.45 4.28
CA ALA A 288 9.74 -14.31 3.38
C ALA A 288 10.17 -13.98 1.94
N ALA A 289 11.15 -13.08 1.75
CA ALA A 289 11.70 -12.72 0.44
C ALA A 289 12.31 -13.91 -0.31
N MET A 290 12.97 -14.82 0.41
CA MET A 290 13.57 -16.01 -0.18
C MET A 290 12.58 -17.15 -0.42
N ASN A 291 11.38 -17.08 0.17
CA ASN A 291 10.39 -18.17 0.15
C ASN A 291 8.95 -17.75 -0.26
N PRO A 292 8.70 -16.81 -1.21
CA PRO A 292 7.35 -16.52 -1.67
C PRO A 292 6.66 -17.78 -2.22
N GLY A 293 5.42 -18.04 -1.80
CA GLY A 293 4.67 -19.23 -2.23
C GLY A 293 5.04 -20.53 -1.52
N THR A 294 6.08 -20.55 -0.69
CA THR A 294 6.51 -21.76 0.02
C THR A 294 5.80 -21.87 1.37
N THR A 295 5.23 -23.05 1.65
CA THR A 295 4.58 -23.37 2.92
C THR A 295 5.64 -23.61 4.01
N LEU A 296 5.74 -22.70 4.98
CA LEU A 296 6.70 -22.73 6.08
C LEU A 296 6.05 -23.23 7.37
N SER A 297 6.75 -24.09 8.10
CA SER A 297 6.33 -24.57 9.42
C SER A 297 6.53 -23.50 10.48
N LEU A 298 5.49 -23.14 11.23
CA LEU A 298 5.59 -22.17 12.34
C LEU A 298 6.56 -22.64 13.43
N LYS A 299 6.70 -23.96 13.60
CA LYS A 299 7.66 -24.55 14.54
C LYS A 299 9.09 -24.29 14.08
N ASP A 300 9.36 -24.48 12.79
CA ASP A 300 10.71 -24.33 12.25
C ASP A 300 11.10 -22.85 12.18
N LEU A 301 10.16 -21.96 11.82
CA LEU A 301 10.34 -20.51 11.94
C LEU A 301 10.67 -20.08 13.37
N SER A 302 9.93 -20.58 14.37
CA SER A 302 10.22 -20.30 15.79
C SER A 302 11.62 -20.80 16.19
N GLY A 303 12.03 -21.95 15.67
CA GLY A 303 13.36 -22.52 15.94
C GLY A 303 14.50 -21.72 15.30
N VAL A 304 14.33 -21.25 14.05
CA VAL A 304 15.32 -20.44 13.33
C VAL A 304 15.48 -19.06 13.96
N LEU A 305 14.38 -18.43 14.38
CA LEU A 305 14.38 -17.13 15.06
C LEU A 305 14.62 -17.24 16.57
N GLU A 306 14.87 -18.45 17.09
CA GLU A 306 15.09 -18.73 18.52
C GLU A 306 14.03 -18.11 19.47
N CYS A 307 12.79 -17.96 18.99
CA CYS A 307 11.69 -17.32 19.73
C CYS A 307 10.55 -18.32 20.00
N ASP A 308 9.69 -17.99 20.97
CA ASP A 308 8.50 -18.79 21.21
C ASP A 308 7.38 -18.46 20.20
N ARG A 309 6.42 -19.39 20.04
CA ARG A 309 5.35 -19.27 19.05
C ARG A 309 4.44 -18.04 19.24
N ARG A 310 4.25 -17.56 20.47
CA ARG A 310 3.47 -16.34 20.74
C ARG A 310 4.23 -15.12 20.23
N THR A 311 5.54 -15.11 20.44
CA THR A 311 6.44 -14.05 19.96
C THR A 311 6.50 -14.03 18.43
N LEU A 312 6.63 -15.20 17.77
CA LEU A 312 6.55 -15.28 16.30
C LEU A 312 5.23 -14.75 15.75
N GLN A 313 4.09 -15.14 16.34
CA GLN A 313 2.79 -14.63 15.88
C GLN A 313 2.72 -13.11 16.02
N ARG A 314 3.20 -12.58 17.15
CA ARG A 314 3.27 -11.13 17.36
C ARG A 314 4.15 -10.43 16.32
N TYR A 315 5.28 -11.02 15.92
CA TYR A 315 6.12 -10.47 14.85
C TYR A 315 5.39 -10.40 13.51
N ILE A 316 4.66 -11.47 13.15
CA ILE A 316 3.81 -11.49 11.95
C ILE A 316 2.75 -10.39 12.02
N ASP A 317 2.02 -10.30 13.14
CA ASP A 317 0.97 -9.28 13.33
C ASP A 317 1.54 -7.85 13.23
N ILE A 318 2.75 -7.61 13.77
CA ILE A 318 3.46 -6.33 13.64
C ILE A 318 3.74 -5.99 12.18
N LEU A 319 4.29 -6.92 11.41
CA LEU A 319 4.63 -6.64 10.02
C LEU A 319 3.39 -6.51 9.13
N GLU A 320 2.31 -7.21 9.47
CA GLU A 320 1.01 -7.10 8.79
C GLU A 320 0.38 -5.73 9.02
N ASP A 321 0.33 -5.26 10.27
CA ASP A 321 -0.23 -3.94 10.61
C ASP A 321 0.50 -2.80 9.89
N PHE A 322 1.80 -2.97 9.63
CA PHE A 322 2.64 -2.00 8.91
C PHE A 322 2.63 -2.16 7.38
N PHE A 323 1.81 -3.07 6.86
CA PHE A 323 1.70 -3.39 5.43
C PHE A 323 3.04 -3.82 4.81
N ILE A 324 3.93 -4.44 5.60
CA ILE A 324 5.25 -4.93 5.15
C ILE A 324 5.12 -6.37 4.65
N LEU A 325 4.51 -7.23 5.47
CA LEU A 325 4.41 -8.66 5.26
C LEU A 325 3.02 -9.13 5.69
N THR A 326 2.37 -9.97 4.90
CA THR A 326 1.07 -10.54 5.26
C THR A 326 1.15 -12.07 5.25
N PRO A 327 0.64 -12.74 6.29
CA PRO A 327 0.56 -14.19 6.32
C PRO A 327 -0.59 -14.70 5.46
N SER A 328 -0.37 -15.85 4.83
CA SER A 328 -1.40 -16.66 4.19
C SER A 328 -1.46 -18.01 4.89
N TYR A 329 -2.67 -18.41 5.28
CA TYR A 329 -2.93 -19.66 5.97
C TYR A 329 -3.79 -20.57 5.11
N GLN A 330 -3.67 -21.88 5.32
CA GLN A 330 -4.43 -22.87 4.58
C GLN A 330 -5.95 -22.65 4.72
N TYR A 331 -6.66 -22.70 3.60
CA TYR A 331 -8.11 -22.51 3.51
C TYR A 331 -8.86 -23.50 4.42
N GLU A 332 -9.84 -22.98 5.16
CA GLU A 332 -10.65 -23.67 6.18
C GLU A 332 -9.90 -24.45 7.29
N TYR A 333 -8.57 -24.37 7.35
CA TYR A 333 -7.78 -25.16 8.29
C TYR A 333 -7.68 -24.48 9.66
N LYS A 334 -8.55 -24.89 10.60
CA LYS A 334 -8.65 -24.29 11.94
C LYS A 334 -7.35 -24.27 12.75
N ARG A 335 -6.41 -25.17 12.49
CA ARG A 335 -5.15 -25.28 13.25
C ARG A 335 -3.97 -24.81 12.40
N ARG A 336 -3.68 -23.51 12.44
CA ARG A 336 -2.51 -22.92 11.75
C ARG A 336 -1.21 -23.61 12.20
N ARG A 337 -0.68 -24.57 11.45
CA ARG A 337 0.62 -25.23 11.75
C ARG A 337 1.73 -24.70 10.85
N SER A 338 1.35 -24.30 9.66
CA SER A 338 2.18 -23.70 8.64
C SER A 338 1.60 -22.36 8.21
N VAL A 339 2.40 -21.60 7.49
CA VAL A 339 2.08 -20.28 6.94
C VAL A 339 2.88 -20.07 5.66
N ARG A 340 2.32 -19.37 4.67
CA ARG A 340 3.09 -18.75 3.58
C ARG A 340 3.21 -17.26 3.90
N LEU A 341 4.39 -16.69 3.72
CA LEU A 341 4.64 -15.28 4.05
C LEU A 341 4.92 -14.51 2.78
N TYR A 342 4.21 -13.40 2.58
CA TYR A 342 4.38 -12.56 1.40
C TYR A 342 4.71 -11.14 1.81
N LEU A 343 5.82 -10.63 1.29
CA LEU A 343 6.10 -9.20 1.32
C LEU A 343 5.09 -8.47 0.43
N ARG A 344 4.79 -7.22 0.75
CA ARG A 344 3.78 -6.42 0.06
C ARG A 344 4.33 -5.56 -1.07
N ASP A 345 5.64 -5.65 -1.31
CA ASP A 345 6.33 -4.91 -2.36
C ASP A 345 7.32 -5.84 -3.10
N PRO A 346 7.24 -5.99 -4.43
CA PRO A 346 8.21 -6.77 -5.20
C PRO A 346 9.65 -6.25 -5.07
N LEU A 347 9.86 -4.96 -4.82
CA LEU A 347 11.22 -4.41 -4.60
C LEU A 347 11.85 -4.91 -3.30
N LEU A 348 11.05 -5.14 -2.25
CA LEU A 348 11.56 -5.74 -1.01
C LEU A 348 12.00 -7.19 -1.25
N VAL A 349 11.31 -7.93 -2.12
CA VAL A 349 11.73 -9.28 -2.52
C VAL A 349 13.03 -9.22 -3.29
N GLY A 350 13.11 -8.36 -4.31
CA GLY A 350 14.33 -8.16 -5.09
C GLY A 350 15.55 -7.81 -4.23
N SER A 351 15.35 -6.91 -3.25
CA SER A 351 16.40 -6.47 -2.33
C SER A 351 16.85 -7.56 -1.36
N LEU A 352 15.90 -8.12 -0.60
CA LEU A 352 16.22 -9.03 0.49
C LEU A 352 16.62 -10.44 0.03
N ALA A 353 16.22 -10.83 -1.19
CA ALA A 353 16.63 -12.08 -1.81
C ALA A 353 17.83 -11.92 -2.77
N ASP A 354 18.41 -10.72 -2.88
CA ASP A 354 19.57 -10.42 -3.74
C ASP A 354 19.33 -10.84 -5.21
N LEU A 355 18.15 -10.51 -5.73
CA LEU A 355 17.77 -10.88 -7.10
C LEU A 355 18.43 -9.94 -8.11
N ASP A 356 19.01 -10.50 -9.16
CA ASP A 356 19.43 -9.73 -10.32
C ASP A 356 18.22 -9.32 -11.15
N LEU A 357 17.70 -8.12 -10.88
CA LEU A 357 16.61 -7.54 -11.64
C LEU A 357 17.08 -6.95 -12.98
N SER A 358 18.38 -6.92 -13.28
CA SER A 358 18.90 -6.40 -14.53
C SER A 358 18.71 -7.41 -15.69
N GLY A 359 18.46 -6.93 -16.90
CA GLY A 359 18.42 -7.81 -18.08
C GLY A 359 17.22 -8.76 -18.17
N ILE A 360 17.45 -10.08 -18.20
CA ILE A 360 16.40 -11.11 -18.28
C ILE A 360 16.33 -11.76 -16.90
N LEU A 361 15.13 -11.87 -16.32
CA LEU A 361 14.95 -12.49 -15.02
C LEU A 361 15.23 -13.99 -15.10
N ASP A 362 15.91 -14.49 -14.07
CA ASP A 362 15.98 -15.92 -13.82
C ASP A 362 14.57 -16.49 -13.56
N PRO A 363 14.24 -17.71 -14.03
CA PRO A 363 12.91 -18.29 -13.82
C PRO A 363 12.48 -18.36 -12.36
N ASP A 364 13.39 -18.55 -11.42
CA ASP A 364 13.07 -18.62 -9.99
C ASP A 364 12.75 -17.22 -9.46
N ALA A 365 13.52 -16.21 -9.85
CA ALA A 365 13.26 -14.81 -9.53
C ALA A 365 11.89 -14.36 -10.09
N GLU A 366 11.58 -14.70 -11.35
CA GLU A 366 10.29 -14.37 -11.95
C GLU A 366 9.12 -15.05 -11.22
N ARG A 367 9.28 -16.31 -10.79
CA ARG A 367 8.26 -17.01 -9.98
C ARG A 367 8.02 -16.32 -8.65
N GLN A 368 9.09 -15.97 -7.93
CA GLN A 368 9.01 -15.28 -6.63
C GLN A 368 8.32 -13.93 -6.74
N LEU A 369 8.68 -13.13 -7.74
CA LEU A 369 8.08 -11.82 -8.01
C LEU A 369 6.62 -11.96 -8.44
N THR A 370 6.31 -12.92 -9.31
CA THR A 370 4.93 -13.21 -9.75
C THR A 370 4.04 -13.59 -8.57
N ALA A 371 4.47 -14.52 -7.73
CA ALA A 371 3.72 -14.93 -6.54
C ALA A 371 3.46 -13.74 -5.60
N THR A 372 4.46 -12.87 -5.44
CA THR A 372 4.36 -11.67 -4.59
C THR A 372 3.35 -10.66 -5.15
N VAL A 373 3.43 -10.32 -6.44
CA VAL A 373 2.51 -9.32 -7.01
C VAL A 373 1.09 -9.85 -7.13
N VAL A 374 0.91 -11.13 -7.48
CA VAL A 374 -0.42 -11.76 -7.54
C VAL A 374 -1.06 -11.73 -6.15
N PHE A 375 -0.30 -12.08 -5.11
CA PHE A 375 -0.79 -11.98 -3.73
C PHE A 375 -1.13 -10.55 -3.30
N ASP A 376 -0.32 -9.54 -3.68
CA ASP A 376 -0.63 -8.14 -3.39
C ASP A 376 -1.95 -7.70 -4.02
N HIS A 377 -2.14 -8.03 -5.30
CA HIS A 377 -3.35 -7.70 -6.05
C HIS A 377 -4.56 -8.46 -5.50
N LEU A 378 -4.43 -9.75 -5.16
CA LEU A 378 -5.52 -10.52 -4.56
C LEU A 378 -6.00 -9.96 -3.23
N LYS A 379 -5.12 -9.38 -2.40
CA LYS A 379 -5.56 -8.66 -1.20
C LYS A 379 -6.41 -7.44 -1.52
N ARG A 380 -6.15 -6.75 -2.64
CA ARG A 380 -6.97 -5.61 -3.11
C ARG A 380 -8.31 -6.09 -3.66
N LEU A 381 -8.29 -7.21 -4.40
CA LEU A 381 -9.51 -7.82 -4.92
C LEU A 381 -10.41 -8.33 -3.78
N ALA A 382 -9.83 -9.03 -2.81
CA ALA A 382 -10.56 -9.46 -1.62
C ALA A 382 -11.10 -8.26 -0.83
N PHE A 383 -10.33 -7.16 -0.70
CA PHE A 383 -10.81 -5.93 -0.09
C PHE A 383 -12.00 -5.32 -0.85
N TYR A 384 -11.98 -5.39 -2.18
CA TYR A 384 -13.10 -4.93 -3.01
C TYR A 384 -14.38 -5.74 -2.74
N TYR A 385 -14.28 -7.06 -2.56
CA TYR A 385 -15.42 -7.93 -2.30
C TYR A 385 -15.94 -7.85 -0.85
N GLN A 386 -15.04 -7.88 0.13
CA GLN A 386 -15.41 -8.10 1.54
C GLN A 386 -15.21 -6.85 2.42
N GLY A 387 -14.46 -5.86 1.96
CA GLY A 387 -13.98 -4.74 2.78
C GLY A 387 -13.01 -5.19 3.88
N GLY A 388 -12.67 -4.27 4.80
CA GLY A 388 -11.85 -4.58 5.98
C GLY A 388 -10.42 -5.02 5.66
N ASN A 389 -9.93 -6.09 6.31
CA ASN A 389 -8.62 -6.70 6.04
C ASN A 389 -8.80 -8.20 5.70
N PRO A 390 -9.32 -8.53 4.51
CA PRO A 390 -9.71 -9.90 4.18
C PRO A 390 -8.51 -10.80 3.94
N SER A 391 -8.66 -12.10 4.21
CA SER A 391 -7.55 -13.05 4.10
C SER A 391 -7.37 -13.53 2.65
N VAL A 392 -6.12 -13.77 2.26
CA VAL A 392 -5.80 -14.55 1.05
C VAL A 392 -5.19 -15.86 1.53
N HIS A 393 -5.91 -16.95 1.31
CA HIS A 393 -5.54 -18.29 1.75
C HIS A 393 -4.72 -19.02 0.71
N PHE A 394 -4.21 -20.20 1.04
CA PHE A 394 -3.72 -21.18 0.07
C PHE A 394 -4.40 -22.53 0.33
N TRP A 395 -4.30 -23.50 -0.58
CA TRP A 395 -4.79 -24.85 -0.31
C TRP A 395 -3.84 -25.92 -0.85
N GLU A 396 -3.68 -26.99 -0.06
CA GLU A 396 -2.85 -28.15 -0.40
C GLU A 396 -3.54 -29.42 0.14
N SER A 397 -3.89 -30.35 -0.74
CA SER A 397 -4.53 -31.63 -0.38
C SER A 397 -4.17 -32.70 -1.39
N SER A 398 -3.91 -33.93 -0.94
CA SER A 398 -3.69 -35.10 -1.80
C SER A 398 -2.64 -34.94 -2.93
N GLY A 399 -1.67 -34.04 -2.74
CA GLY A 399 -0.63 -33.72 -3.72
C GLY A 399 -1.03 -32.69 -4.78
N GLU A 400 -2.26 -32.18 -4.73
CA GLU A 400 -2.72 -30.99 -5.45
C GLU A 400 -2.51 -29.73 -4.61
N ARG A 401 -2.42 -28.57 -5.29
CA ARG A 401 -2.24 -27.28 -4.63
C ARG A 401 -2.90 -26.15 -5.41
N VAL A 402 -3.56 -25.27 -4.67
CA VAL A 402 -4.02 -23.96 -5.15
C VAL A 402 -3.18 -22.90 -4.45
N ASP A 403 -2.62 -21.97 -5.22
CA ASP A 403 -1.65 -21.02 -4.69
C ASP A 403 -2.31 -19.96 -3.83
N PHE A 404 -3.50 -19.52 -4.24
CA PHE A 404 -4.28 -18.52 -3.55
C PHE A 404 -5.77 -18.85 -3.56
N VAL A 405 -6.46 -18.57 -2.48
CA VAL A 405 -7.93 -18.64 -2.40
C VAL A 405 -8.41 -17.35 -1.74
N ILE A 406 -9.32 -16.65 -2.40
CA ILE A 406 -10.07 -15.52 -1.82
C ILE A 406 -11.55 -15.89 -1.77
N GLU A 407 -12.33 -15.11 -1.04
CA GLU A 407 -13.79 -15.28 -0.96
C GLU A 407 -14.48 -14.05 -1.53
N THR A 408 -15.60 -14.26 -2.22
CA THR A 408 -16.50 -13.21 -2.70
C THR A 408 -17.24 -12.53 -1.55
N GLY A 409 -18.03 -11.49 -1.85
CA GLY A 409 -18.94 -10.88 -0.91
C GLY A 409 -19.99 -11.86 -0.34
N ASP A 410 -20.39 -12.85 -1.13
CA ASP A 410 -21.32 -13.92 -0.73
C ASP A 410 -20.62 -15.08 0.01
N GLY A 411 -19.29 -15.05 0.11
CA GLY A 411 -18.48 -16.05 0.81
C GLY A 411 -18.12 -17.28 -0.02
N ASN A 412 -18.33 -17.23 -1.34
CA ASN A 412 -17.94 -18.34 -2.22
C ASN A 412 -16.44 -18.29 -2.51
N PRO A 413 -15.74 -19.45 -2.50
CA PRO A 413 -14.31 -19.47 -2.71
C PRO A 413 -13.95 -19.33 -4.20
N LEU A 414 -13.00 -18.45 -4.47
CA LEU A 414 -12.36 -18.28 -5.78
C LEU A 414 -10.90 -18.77 -5.70
N PRO A 415 -10.59 -19.99 -6.18
CA PRO A 415 -9.23 -20.50 -6.29
C PRO A 415 -8.46 -19.86 -7.45
N ILE A 416 -7.21 -19.47 -7.18
CA ILE A 416 -6.27 -18.92 -8.16
C ILE A 416 -4.98 -19.75 -8.18
N VAL A 417 -4.59 -20.17 -9.38
CA VAL A 417 -3.37 -20.92 -9.64
C VAL A 417 -2.41 -20.06 -10.45
N ALA A 418 -1.24 -19.75 -9.90
CA ALA A 418 -0.16 -19.11 -10.64
C ALA A 418 0.63 -20.20 -11.39
N GLN A 419 0.57 -20.16 -12.71
CA GLN A 419 1.30 -21.08 -13.57
C GLN A 419 2.69 -20.52 -13.88
N ASP A 420 3.68 -21.41 -13.75
CA ASP A 420 5.05 -21.14 -14.14
C ASP A 420 5.61 -22.31 -14.97
N ALA A 421 6.72 -22.08 -15.66
CA ALA A 421 7.34 -23.06 -16.53
C ALA A 421 7.88 -24.31 -15.80
N SER A 422 8.02 -24.25 -14.48
CA SER A 422 8.50 -25.36 -13.64
C SER A 422 7.37 -26.21 -13.05
N ARG A 423 6.11 -25.82 -13.25
CA ARG A 423 4.95 -26.52 -12.71
C ARG A 423 4.62 -27.75 -13.57
N ASP A 424 4.77 -28.93 -12.98
CA ASP A 424 4.49 -30.20 -13.66
C ASP A 424 2.99 -30.52 -13.80
N ARG A 425 2.12 -29.89 -13.01
CA ARG A 425 0.66 -30.18 -12.97
C ARG A 425 -0.18 -29.11 -13.65
N SER A 426 -1.27 -29.55 -14.26
CA SER A 426 -2.26 -28.69 -14.90
C SER A 426 -2.96 -27.78 -13.87
N PRO A 427 -3.09 -26.47 -14.13
CA PRO A 427 -3.93 -25.60 -13.31
C PRO A 427 -5.37 -26.09 -13.17
N ALA A 428 -5.93 -26.67 -14.23
CA ALA A 428 -7.29 -27.20 -14.22
C ALA A 428 -7.45 -28.36 -13.21
N ASP A 429 -6.50 -29.30 -13.17
CA ASP A 429 -6.56 -30.43 -12.23
C ASP A 429 -6.51 -29.95 -10.77
N SER A 430 -5.66 -28.95 -10.49
CA SER A 430 -5.55 -28.37 -9.14
C SER A 430 -6.80 -27.60 -8.72
N ILE A 431 -7.42 -26.85 -9.64
CA ILE A 431 -8.67 -26.12 -9.40
C ILE A 431 -9.82 -27.10 -9.20
N GLN A 432 -9.96 -28.10 -10.08
CA GLN A 432 -11.00 -29.13 -9.96
C GLN A 432 -10.89 -29.86 -8.62
N ALA A 433 -9.69 -30.27 -8.21
CA ALA A 433 -9.50 -30.94 -6.92
C ALA A 433 -9.86 -30.06 -5.71
N PHE A 434 -9.71 -28.75 -5.82
CA PHE A 434 -10.16 -27.81 -4.79
C PHE A 434 -11.69 -27.70 -4.78
N CYS A 435 -12.31 -27.51 -5.94
CA CYS A 435 -13.76 -27.33 -6.07
C CYS A 435 -14.53 -28.61 -5.68
N ASP A 436 -13.97 -29.80 -5.93
CA ASP A 436 -14.48 -31.09 -5.44
C ASP A 436 -14.51 -31.16 -3.88
N GLU A 437 -13.60 -30.45 -3.20
CA GLU A 437 -13.48 -30.46 -1.73
C GLU A 437 -14.28 -29.32 -1.06
N HIS A 438 -14.40 -28.15 -1.70
CA HIS A 438 -14.87 -26.89 -1.09
C HIS A 438 -16.10 -26.25 -1.76
N ASP A 439 -16.82 -26.95 -2.64
CA ASP A 439 -18.05 -26.45 -3.30
C ASP A 439 -17.81 -25.12 -4.02
N CYS A 440 -16.90 -25.14 -5.00
CA CYS A 440 -16.56 -24.00 -5.85
C CYS A 440 -17.15 -24.18 -7.26
N GLU A 441 -17.55 -23.06 -7.89
CA GLU A 441 -18.13 -23.05 -9.24
C GLU A 441 -17.12 -22.60 -10.33
N PHE A 442 -16.04 -21.92 -9.94
CA PHE A 442 -15.13 -21.28 -10.89
C PHE A 442 -13.73 -21.04 -10.32
N GLY A 443 -12.69 -21.16 -11.15
CA GLY A 443 -11.31 -20.83 -10.78
C GLY A 443 -10.55 -20.02 -11.84
N VAL A 444 -9.40 -19.46 -11.44
CA VAL A 444 -8.54 -18.64 -12.33
C VAL A 444 -7.12 -19.21 -12.40
N ALA A 445 -6.63 -19.45 -13.60
CA ALA A 445 -5.22 -19.67 -13.87
C ALA A 445 -4.57 -18.36 -14.34
N VAL A 446 -3.43 -17.99 -13.74
CA VAL A 446 -2.66 -16.80 -14.13
C VAL A 446 -1.29 -17.22 -14.63
N ALA A 447 -0.91 -16.79 -15.83
CA ALA A 447 0.37 -17.14 -16.43
C ALA A 447 1.01 -15.94 -17.16
N ARG A 448 2.33 -15.94 -17.32
CA ARG A 448 3.05 -14.78 -17.90
C ARG A 448 2.66 -14.50 -19.35
N ASP A 449 2.80 -15.50 -20.20
CA ASP A 449 2.70 -15.39 -21.66
C ASP A 449 1.64 -16.34 -22.21
N VAL A 450 0.38 -16.04 -21.88
CA VAL A 450 -0.80 -16.72 -22.42
C VAL A 450 -1.74 -15.70 -23.05
N GLU A 451 -2.64 -16.18 -23.90
CA GLU A 451 -3.79 -15.38 -24.32
C GLU A 451 -4.96 -15.69 -23.38
N PRO A 452 -5.85 -14.72 -23.10
CA PRO A 452 -6.97 -14.98 -22.22
C PRO A 452 -7.91 -16.01 -22.86
N SER A 453 -8.36 -16.97 -22.06
CA SER A 453 -9.33 -17.97 -22.49
C SER A 453 -10.23 -18.38 -21.33
N ILE A 454 -11.42 -18.88 -21.67
CA ILE A 454 -12.34 -19.48 -20.71
C ILE A 454 -12.66 -20.88 -21.21
N GLU A 455 -12.39 -21.87 -20.37
CA GLU A 455 -12.61 -23.30 -20.67
C GLU A 455 -13.26 -23.94 -19.44
N GLU A 456 -14.43 -24.55 -19.64
CA GLU A 456 -15.20 -25.21 -18.57
C GLU A 456 -15.47 -24.25 -17.41
N GLU A 457 -14.99 -24.56 -16.20
CA GLU A 457 -15.15 -23.80 -14.96
C GLU A 457 -13.88 -22.99 -14.62
N MET A 458 -13.04 -22.68 -15.63
CA MET A 458 -11.76 -22.00 -15.42
C MET A 458 -11.51 -20.90 -16.45
N ALA A 459 -11.06 -19.73 -15.98
CA ALA A 459 -10.47 -18.71 -16.85
C ALA A 459 -8.94 -18.76 -16.77
N THR A 460 -8.28 -18.76 -17.93
CA THR A 460 -6.84 -18.50 -18.03
C THR A 460 -6.64 -17.03 -18.37
N LEU A 461 -5.95 -16.29 -17.50
CA LEU A 461 -5.67 -14.87 -17.69
C LEU A 461 -4.16 -14.63 -17.79
N PRO A 462 -3.70 -13.81 -18.76
CA PRO A 462 -2.32 -13.37 -18.72
C PRO A 462 -2.07 -12.47 -17.51
N LEU A 463 -0.86 -12.58 -16.95
CA LEU A 463 -0.46 -11.86 -15.74
C LEU A 463 -0.68 -10.35 -15.88
N TRP A 464 -0.37 -9.77 -17.04
CA TRP A 464 -0.60 -8.34 -17.26
C TRP A 464 -2.08 -7.95 -17.15
N LEU A 465 -3.00 -8.79 -17.62
CA LEU A 465 -4.44 -8.49 -17.58
C LEU A 465 -4.95 -8.61 -16.15
N PHE A 466 -4.55 -9.69 -15.47
CA PHE A 466 -4.87 -9.92 -14.07
C PHE A 466 -4.42 -8.76 -13.18
N LEU A 467 -3.18 -8.29 -13.34
CA LEU A 467 -2.66 -7.15 -12.58
C LEU A 467 -3.27 -5.81 -13.00
N LEU A 468 -3.68 -5.66 -14.27
CA LEU A 468 -4.26 -4.41 -14.77
C LEU A 468 -5.66 -4.17 -14.22
N VAL A 469 -6.45 -5.22 -14.06
CA VAL A 469 -7.86 -5.11 -13.68
C VAL A 469 -8.08 -5.03 -12.17
N ILE A 470 -7.10 -5.46 -11.37
CA ILE A 470 -7.13 -5.43 -9.90
C ILE A 470 -6.37 -4.20 -9.39
#